data_AF-A0A1B2HEH0-F1
#
_entry.id   AF-A0A1B2HEH0-F1
#
_cell.length_a   1.000
_cell.length_b   1.000
_cell.length_c   1.000
_cell.angle_alpha   90.00
_cell.angle_beta   90.00
_cell.angle_gamma   90.00
#
_symmetry.space_group_name_H-M   'P 1'
#
loop_
_entity.id
_entity.type
_entity.pdbx_description
1 polymer ?
#
loop_
_entity_poly.entity_id
_entity_poly.type
_entity_poly.pdbx_seq_one_letter_code
_entity_poly.pdbx_strand_id
1 'polypeptide(L)'
;MIVILTALNVEQDAVLAHLVDVEERRHASGTVFDVGTLAGHPGHRIAVGVTGPGTTTAAVLTERAKAEFSPTAMMFVGVAGGRSRKLAIGDVVVATKVYSYQGGRSQDDGFRVRPRAWDISHRLEQAARRLPRNNAWHAFLPAEARDQEPKVAFGPIAVGDVVLDSTTSDLARRIDESYNDTIAVEMEGSGFTHAAALSDQLPVAVVRGISDRADGTKRATDREDNQPIAARNAAAFAVALAATLEPEAPGNSGTSTAAPIVHNRNIARDNAHVDQQIGVNFGSVNWNRGRG
;
A
#
# COMPACT_ATOMS: atom_id res chain seq x y z
N MET A 1 -10.94 -5.43 4.26
CA MET A 1 -10.18 -4.33 4.88
C MET A 1 -9.00 -3.87 4.02
N ILE A 2 -8.56 -2.62 4.20
CA ILE A 2 -7.34 -2.03 3.63
C ILE A 2 -6.32 -1.78 4.74
N VAL A 3 -5.03 -1.92 4.45
CA VAL A 3 -3.95 -1.53 5.39
C VAL A 3 -3.14 -0.40 4.78
N ILE A 4 -2.84 0.63 5.57
CA ILE A 4 -1.92 1.71 5.24
C ILE A 4 -0.69 1.60 6.15
N LEU A 5 0.49 1.53 5.56
CA LEU A 5 1.75 1.63 6.29
C LEU A 5 2.37 3.00 6.03
N THR A 6 2.94 3.59 7.08
CA THR A 6 3.67 4.86 7.03
C THR A 6 5.04 4.69 7.65
N ALA A 7 5.98 5.59 7.38
CA ALA A 7 7.32 5.54 7.97
C ALA A 7 7.42 6.40 9.24
N LEU A 8 6.72 7.54 9.28
CA LEU A 8 6.85 8.56 10.33
C LEU A 8 5.51 8.86 11.01
N ASN A 9 5.56 9.36 12.25
CA ASN A 9 4.36 9.72 13.00
C ASN A 9 3.54 10.83 12.29
N VAL A 10 4.20 11.85 11.72
CA VAL A 10 3.50 12.90 10.95
C VAL A 10 2.72 12.35 9.75
N GLU A 11 3.17 11.24 9.17
CA GLU A 11 2.49 10.56 8.07
C GLU A 11 1.33 9.70 8.59
N GLN A 12 1.49 9.04 9.74
CA GLN A 12 0.41 8.32 10.42
C GLN A 12 -0.70 9.29 10.83
N ASP A 13 -0.35 10.38 11.52
CA ASP A 13 -1.29 11.40 11.98
C ASP A 13 -2.11 11.97 10.82
N ALA A 14 -1.46 12.20 9.66
CA ALA A 14 -2.13 12.64 8.44
C ALA A 14 -3.18 11.63 7.93
N VAL A 15 -2.93 10.32 8.05
CA VAL A 15 -3.91 9.28 7.69
C VAL A 15 -5.02 9.19 8.75
N LEU A 16 -4.66 9.22 10.04
CA LEU A 16 -5.61 9.12 11.15
C LEU A 16 -6.60 10.28 11.18
N ALA A 17 -6.21 11.46 10.69
CA ALA A 17 -7.11 12.61 10.53
C ALA A 17 -8.34 12.33 9.64
N HIS A 18 -8.33 11.25 8.84
CA HIS A 18 -9.45 10.82 8.01
C HIS A 18 -10.29 9.70 8.64
N LEU A 19 -9.90 9.18 9.80
CA LEU A 19 -10.56 8.05 10.43
C LEU A 19 -11.40 8.48 11.63
N VAL A 20 -12.50 7.78 11.85
CA VAL A 20 -13.34 7.85 13.04
C VAL A 20 -13.36 6.49 13.73
N ASP A 21 -13.78 6.48 15.00
CA ASP A 21 -13.85 5.25 15.82
C ASP A 21 -12.53 4.47 15.82
N VAL A 22 -11.42 5.20 16.01
CA VAL A 22 -10.07 4.63 15.98
C VAL A 22 -9.80 3.87 17.27
N GLU A 23 -9.43 2.60 17.13
CA GLU A 23 -9.06 1.71 18.22
C GLU A 23 -7.65 1.15 18.03
N GLU A 24 -6.93 1.01 19.13
CA GLU A 24 -5.61 0.40 19.13
C GLU A 24 -5.71 -1.13 18.97
N ARG A 25 -4.96 -1.69 18.03
CA ARG A 25 -4.80 -3.13 17.82
C ARG A 25 -3.34 -3.53 17.99
N ARG A 26 -3.04 -4.26 19.07
CA ARG A 26 -1.69 -4.81 19.32
C ARG A 26 -1.53 -6.20 18.74
N HIS A 27 -0.55 -6.36 17.85
CA HIS A 27 -0.09 -7.66 17.36
C HIS A 27 0.73 -8.39 18.43
N ALA A 28 0.71 -9.73 18.44
CA ALA A 28 1.38 -10.56 19.45
C ALA A 28 2.90 -10.30 19.58
N SER A 29 3.55 -9.89 18.49
CA SER A 29 4.98 -9.51 18.47
C SER A 29 5.25 -8.04 18.83
N GLY A 30 4.27 -7.31 19.36
CA GLY A 30 4.44 -5.96 19.90
C GLY A 30 4.20 -4.80 18.92
N THR A 31 3.99 -5.06 17.62
CA THR A 31 3.57 -4.01 16.69
C THR A 31 2.17 -3.50 17.04
N VAL A 32 2.01 -2.18 17.05
CA VAL A 32 0.73 -1.52 17.28
C VAL A 32 0.21 -1.00 15.96
N PHE A 33 -1.07 -1.22 15.71
CA PHE A 33 -1.82 -0.64 14.61
C PHE A 33 -2.98 0.17 15.17
N ASP A 34 -3.34 1.23 14.47
CA ASP A 34 -4.59 1.96 14.71
C ASP A 34 -5.61 1.49 13.68
N VAL A 35 -6.78 1.04 14.13
CA VAL A 35 -7.84 0.55 13.25
C VAL A 35 -9.04 1.47 13.40
N GLY A 36 -9.44 2.10 12.29
CA GLY A 36 -10.58 3.00 12.27
C GLY A 36 -11.43 2.83 11.03
N THR A 37 -12.50 3.61 10.97
CA THR A 37 -13.42 3.68 9.83
C THR A 37 -13.20 4.98 9.08
N LEU A 38 -13.13 4.94 7.75
CA LEU A 38 -12.97 6.15 6.95
C LEU A 38 -14.19 7.07 7.13
N ALA A 39 -13.96 8.33 7.49
CA ALA A 39 -15.01 9.32 7.71
C ALA A 39 -15.88 9.49 6.46
N GLY A 40 -17.20 9.40 6.62
CA GLY A 40 -18.15 9.44 5.50
C GLY A 40 -18.26 8.15 4.68
N HIS A 41 -17.48 7.12 5.01
CA HIS A 41 -17.42 5.84 4.30
C HIS A 41 -17.47 4.66 5.29
N PRO A 42 -18.63 4.38 5.91
CA PRO A 42 -18.74 3.40 7.01
C PRO A 42 -18.39 1.95 6.63
N GLY A 43 -18.38 1.61 5.33
CA GLY A 43 -17.97 0.29 4.83
C GLY A 43 -16.45 0.11 4.67
N HIS A 44 -15.66 1.15 4.93
CA HIS A 44 -14.23 1.20 4.64
C HIS A 44 -13.42 1.27 5.93
N ARG A 45 -13.14 0.09 6.51
CA ARG A 45 -12.20 -0.04 7.63
C ARG A 45 -10.75 -0.02 7.14
N ILE A 46 -9.91 0.74 7.84
CA ILE A 46 -8.50 0.95 7.54
C ILE A 46 -7.68 0.65 8.80
N ALA A 47 -6.69 -0.22 8.67
CA ALA A 47 -5.63 -0.39 9.67
C ALA A 47 -4.41 0.43 9.26
N VAL A 48 -3.86 1.21 10.20
CA VAL A 48 -2.69 2.08 9.99
C VAL A 48 -1.55 1.59 10.87
N GLY A 49 -0.35 1.46 10.33
CA GLY A 49 0.84 1.08 11.11
C GLY A 49 2.08 1.88 10.71
N VAL A 50 2.91 2.21 11.69
CA VAL A 50 4.18 2.92 11.48
C VAL A 50 5.32 1.91 11.40
N THR A 51 6.14 2.02 10.35
CA THR A 51 7.28 1.13 10.15
C THR A 51 8.60 1.67 10.64
N GLY A 52 8.71 2.99 10.81
CA GLY A 52 10.01 3.64 10.82
C GLY A 52 10.63 3.66 9.41
N PRO A 53 11.70 4.45 9.24
CA PRO A 53 12.38 4.54 7.96
C PRO A 53 13.16 3.26 7.63
N GLY A 54 13.27 2.97 6.33
CA GLY A 54 14.11 1.90 5.82
C GLY A 54 13.38 0.67 5.29
N THR A 55 13.96 0.09 4.24
CA THR A 55 13.38 -0.99 3.44
C THR A 55 13.22 -2.30 4.22
N THR A 56 14.14 -2.63 5.11
CA THR A 56 14.10 -3.90 5.85
C THR A 56 12.91 -3.95 6.81
N THR A 57 12.73 -2.91 7.62
CA THR A 57 11.62 -2.84 8.58
C THR A 57 10.28 -2.72 7.86
N ALA A 58 10.22 -1.95 6.77
CA ALA A 58 9.04 -1.87 5.91
C ALA A 58 8.63 -3.24 5.38
N ALA A 59 9.57 -4.06 4.90
CA ALA A 59 9.29 -5.42 4.42
C ALA A 59 8.71 -6.32 5.53
N VAL A 60 9.35 -6.34 6.71
CA VAL A 60 8.90 -7.17 7.85
C VAL A 60 7.51 -6.78 8.32
N LEU A 61 7.22 -5.48 8.40
CA LEU A 61 5.92 -5.00 8.86
C LEU A 61 4.82 -5.12 7.80
N THR A 62 5.19 -5.15 6.53
CA THR A 62 4.26 -5.51 5.44
C THR A 62 3.75 -6.94 5.61
N GLU A 63 4.66 -7.90 5.79
CA GLU A 63 4.27 -9.30 6.04
C GLU A 63 3.47 -9.47 7.33
N ARG A 64 3.88 -8.76 8.40
CA ARG A 64 3.16 -8.80 9.68
C ARG A 64 1.74 -8.26 9.56
N ALA A 65 1.57 -7.12 8.90
CA ALA A 65 0.26 -6.53 8.71
C ALA A 65 -0.61 -7.38 7.76
N LYS A 66 -0.01 -7.97 6.72
CA LYS A 66 -0.70 -8.95 5.87
C LYS A 66 -1.21 -10.13 6.69
N ALA A 67 -0.36 -10.72 7.53
CA ALA A 67 -0.73 -11.87 8.35
C ALA A 67 -1.84 -11.54 9.37
N GLU A 68 -1.76 -10.37 10.01
CA GLU A 68 -2.76 -9.93 11.00
C GLU A 68 -4.12 -9.62 10.36
N PHE A 69 -4.13 -8.98 9.19
CA PHE A 69 -5.33 -8.34 8.65
C PHE A 69 -5.89 -8.97 7.38
N SER A 70 -5.15 -9.86 6.72
CA SER A 70 -5.51 -10.43 5.40
C SER A 70 -6.09 -9.39 4.43
N PRO A 71 -5.38 -8.27 4.18
CA PRO A 71 -5.95 -7.12 3.50
C PRO A 71 -6.25 -7.40 2.04
N THR A 72 -7.29 -6.75 1.53
CA THR A 72 -7.63 -6.79 0.10
C THR A 72 -6.65 -5.97 -0.75
N ALA A 73 -6.07 -4.93 -0.16
CA ALA A 73 -4.96 -4.17 -0.71
C ALA A 73 -4.19 -3.47 0.43
N MET A 74 -2.93 -3.16 0.19
CA MET A 74 -2.12 -2.34 1.09
C MET A 74 -1.60 -1.09 0.38
N MET A 75 -1.35 -0.03 1.14
CA MET A 75 -0.73 1.17 0.62
C MET A 75 0.43 1.57 1.51
N PHE A 76 1.52 2.04 0.92
CA PHE A 76 2.56 2.74 1.66
C PHE A 76 2.43 4.24 1.40
N VAL A 77 2.17 4.99 2.47
CA VAL A 77 1.87 6.43 2.42
C VAL A 77 2.93 7.19 3.20
N GLY A 78 3.42 8.30 2.66
CA GLY A 78 4.37 9.14 3.37
C GLY A 78 4.96 10.22 2.49
N VAL A 79 6.12 10.75 2.85
CA VAL A 79 6.81 11.81 2.11
C VAL A 79 7.95 11.29 1.25
N ALA A 80 8.36 12.10 0.27
CA ALA A 80 9.49 11.82 -0.61
C ALA A 80 10.19 13.11 -1.06
N GLY A 81 11.44 12.96 -1.50
CA GLY A 81 12.17 14.01 -2.20
C GLY A 81 11.82 14.00 -3.70
N GLY A 82 11.41 15.13 -4.25
CA GLY A 82 11.07 15.28 -5.66
C GLY A 82 12.32 15.44 -6.53
N ARG A 83 12.44 14.65 -7.61
CA ARG A 83 13.55 14.74 -8.58
C ARG A 83 13.18 15.38 -9.90
N SER A 84 11.90 15.35 -10.26
CA SER A 84 11.41 16.02 -11.46
C SER A 84 11.21 17.51 -11.22
N ARG A 85 11.71 18.35 -12.12
CA ARG A 85 11.49 19.82 -12.10
C ARG A 85 10.01 20.22 -12.23
N LYS A 86 9.15 19.28 -12.61
CA LYS A 86 7.69 19.49 -12.72
C LYS A 86 6.95 19.31 -11.40
N LEU A 87 7.62 18.79 -10.37
CA LEU A 87 7.03 18.58 -9.03
C LEU A 87 7.26 19.80 -8.14
N ALA A 88 6.22 20.22 -7.45
CA ALA A 88 6.25 21.22 -6.40
C ALA A 88 6.14 20.56 -5.01
N ILE A 89 6.51 21.30 -3.97
CA ILE A 89 6.24 20.88 -2.58
C ILE A 89 4.74 20.72 -2.39
N GLY A 90 4.33 19.62 -1.78
CA GLY A 90 2.92 19.27 -1.58
C GLY A 90 2.27 18.54 -2.76
N ASP A 91 2.93 18.43 -3.93
CA ASP A 91 2.43 17.54 -4.98
C ASP A 91 2.46 16.08 -4.50
N VAL A 92 1.53 15.29 -5.03
CA VAL A 92 1.42 13.86 -4.76
C VAL A 92 2.04 13.08 -5.93
N VAL A 93 2.88 12.11 -5.60
CA VAL A 93 3.41 11.11 -6.52
C VAL A 93 2.81 9.75 -6.19
N VAL A 94 2.13 9.15 -7.15
CA VAL A 94 1.74 7.74 -7.11
C VAL A 94 2.75 6.95 -7.90
N ALA A 95 3.38 5.97 -7.26
CA ALA A 95 4.34 5.13 -7.96
C ALA A 95 3.64 4.36 -9.09
N THR A 96 4.27 4.30 -10.26
CA THR A 96 3.93 3.33 -11.31
C THR A 96 4.82 2.08 -11.21
N LYS A 97 6.03 2.30 -10.69
CA LYS A 97 7.09 1.32 -10.53
C LYS A 97 8.00 1.79 -9.39
N VAL A 98 8.55 0.85 -8.64
CA VAL A 98 9.45 1.10 -7.53
C VAL A 98 10.79 0.45 -7.82
N TYR A 99 11.85 1.24 -7.90
CA TYR A 99 13.23 0.75 -8.07
C TYR A 99 13.93 0.60 -6.72
N SER A 100 14.62 -0.52 -6.50
CA SER A 100 15.66 -0.58 -5.45
C SER A 100 17.01 -0.20 -6.06
N TYR A 101 17.53 0.98 -5.71
CA TYR A 101 18.74 1.52 -6.36
C TYR A 101 20.06 1.04 -5.74
N GLN A 102 20.02 0.41 -4.56
CA GLN A 102 21.23 0.03 -3.81
C GLN A 102 21.87 -1.28 -4.28
N GLY A 103 21.17 -2.08 -5.10
CA GLY A 103 21.66 -3.35 -5.61
C GLY A 103 22.73 -3.19 -6.70
N GLY A 104 23.87 -3.87 -6.55
CA GLY A 104 24.93 -3.89 -7.57
C GLY A 104 26.22 -4.54 -7.13
N ARG A 105 27.26 -4.40 -7.96
CA ARG A 105 28.63 -4.86 -7.68
C ARG A 105 29.56 -3.64 -7.60
N SER A 106 30.31 -3.53 -6.50
CA SER A 106 31.40 -2.57 -6.38
C SER A 106 32.67 -3.12 -7.03
N GLN A 107 33.27 -2.37 -7.94
CA GLN A 107 34.51 -2.70 -8.65
C GLN A 107 35.46 -1.50 -8.66
N ASP A 108 36.71 -1.73 -9.04
CA ASP A 108 37.75 -0.68 -9.12
C ASP A 108 37.37 0.44 -10.09
N ASP A 109 36.62 0.10 -11.16
CA ASP A 109 36.13 1.03 -12.19
C ASP A 109 34.76 1.66 -11.85
N GLY A 110 34.21 1.38 -10.66
CA GLY A 110 32.97 1.97 -10.17
C GLY A 110 31.90 0.93 -9.78
N PHE A 111 30.66 1.39 -9.65
CA PHE A 111 29.54 0.57 -9.21
C PHE A 111 28.69 0.11 -10.40
N ARG A 112 28.60 -1.20 -10.61
CA ARG A 112 27.73 -1.80 -11.63
C ARG A 112 26.36 -2.09 -11.05
N VAL A 113 25.37 -1.29 -11.44
CA VAL A 113 23.98 -1.44 -10.99
C VAL A 113 23.39 -2.80 -11.36
N ARG A 114 22.58 -3.34 -10.44
CA ARG A 114 21.75 -4.54 -10.67
C ARG A 114 20.33 -4.19 -10.25
N PRO A 115 19.59 -3.47 -11.12
CA PRO A 115 18.31 -2.91 -10.75
C PRO A 115 17.31 -4.02 -10.43
N ARG A 116 16.57 -3.83 -9.34
CA ARG A 116 15.32 -4.54 -9.08
C ARG A 116 14.18 -3.53 -9.16
N ALA A 117 13.10 -3.92 -9.82
CA ALA A 117 11.91 -3.11 -9.95
C ALA A 117 10.66 -3.95 -9.67
N TRP A 118 9.66 -3.29 -9.10
CA TRP A 118 8.33 -3.84 -8.92
C TRP A 118 7.32 -2.86 -9.49
N ASP A 119 6.49 -3.34 -10.40
CA ASP A 119 5.34 -2.57 -10.87
C ASP A 119 4.27 -2.54 -9.79
N ILE A 120 3.54 -1.42 -9.72
CA ILE A 120 2.41 -1.28 -8.83
C ILE A 120 1.20 -2.04 -9.41
N SER A 121 0.26 -2.46 -8.55
CA SER A 121 -0.89 -3.25 -8.97
C SER A 121 -1.70 -2.54 -10.04
N HIS A 122 -1.85 -3.17 -11.21
CA HIS A 122 -2.56 -2.57 -12.35
C HIS A 122 -3.94 -2.02 -11.97
N ARG A 123 -4.73 -2.79 -11.19
CA ARG A 123 -6.07 -2.36 -10.75
C ARG A 123 -6.05 -1.10 -9.87
N LEU A 124 -5.06 -0.99 -8.97
CA LEU A 124 -4.93 0.15 -8.07
C LEU A 124 -4.41 1.37 -8.82
N GLU A 125 -3.47 1.17 -9.76
CA GLU A 125 -3.01 2.24 -10.64
C GLU A 125 -4.16 2.79 -11.50
N GLN A 126 -4.98 1.93 -12.10
CA GLN A 126 -6.14 2.36 -12.88
C GLN A 126 -7.15 3.15 -12.04
N ALA A 127 -7.45 2.71 -10.81
CA ALA A 127 -8.31 3.43 -9.90
C ALA A 127 -7.70 4.80 -9.52
N ALA A 128 -6.43 4.83 -9.14
CA ALA A 128 -5.72 6.05 -8.78
C ALA A 128 -5.71 7.08 -9.93
N ARG A 129 -5.51 6.64 -11.18
CA ARG A 129 -5.53 7.52 -12.37
C ARG A 129 -6.88 8.17 -12.66
N ARG A 130 -7.98 7.70 -12.07
CA ARG A 130 -9.30 8.32 -12.21
C ARG A 130 -9.48 9.52 -11.29
N LEU A 131 -8.87 9.50 -10.11
CA LEU A 131 -9.06 10.51 -9.06
C LEU A 131 -8.74 11.96 -9.49
N PRO A 132 -7.70 12.23 -10.32
CA PRO A 132 -7.42 13.60 -10.75
C PRO A 132 -8.38 14.16 -11.82
N ARG A 133 -9.19 13.33 -12.51
CA ARG A 133 -9.97 13.77 -13.70
C ARG A 133 -11.02 14.84 -13.41
N ASN A 134 -11.37 15.03 -12.15
CA ASN A 134 -12.32 16.02 -11.65
C ASN A 134 -11.90 16.53 -10.26
N ASN A 135 -10.62 16.33 -9.91
CA ASN A 135 -10.10 16.58 -8.57
C ASN A 135 -10.95 15.94 -7.45
N ALA A 136 -11.56 14.77 -7.68
CA ALA A 136 -12.40 14.10 -6.67
C ALA A 136 -11.67 13.89 -5.34
N TRP A 137 -10.37 13.65 -5.38
CA TRP A 137 -9.55 13.48 -4.19
C TRP A 137 -9.38 14.78 -3.38
N HIS A 138 -9.57 15.97 -3.96
CA HIS A 138 -9.56 17.24 -3.21
C HIS A 138 -10.69 17.32 -2.18
N ALA A 139 -11.75 16.53 -2.32
CA ALA A 139 -12.78 16.41 -1.29
C ALA A 139 -12.21 15.90 0.05
N PHE A 140 -11.09 15.18 0.02
CA PHE A 140 -10.36 14.69 1.19
C PHE A 140 -9.29 15.67 1.68
N LEU A 141 -9.05 16.79 0.98
CA LEU A 141 -8.20 17.87 1.50
C LEU A 141 -9.03 18.80 2.40
N PRO A 142 -8.41 19.39 3.45
CA PRO A 142 -9.05 20.48 4.19
C PRO A 142 -9.21 21.72 3.28
N ALA A 143 -10.13 22.60 3.63
CA ALA A 143 -10.57 23.69 2.74
C ALA A 143 -9.40 24.57 2.28
N GLU A 144 -8.53 24.98 3.21
CA GLU A 144 -7.36 25.82 2.98
C GLU A 144 -6.28 25.16 2.10
N ALA A 145 -6.31 23.84 1.97
CA ALA A 145 -5.39 23.10 1.12
C ALA A 145 -5.88 22.97 -0.32
N ARG A 146 -7.20 23.06 -0.54
CA ARG A 146 -7.80 22.96 -1.88
C ARG A 146 -7.37 24.14 -2.76
N ASP A 147 -7.25 25.32 -2.15
CA ASP A 147 -6.82 26.54 -2.83
C ASP A 147 -5.37 26.49 -3.33
N GLN A 148 -4.55 25.59 -2.77
CA GLN A 148 -3.17 25.38 -3.22
C GLN A 148 -3.09 24.48 -4.47
N GLU A 149 -4.22 23.87 -4.87
CA GLU A 149 -4.36 22.98 -6.03
C GLU A 149 -3.19 21.99 -6.20
N PRO A 150 -2.86 21.18 -5.18
CA PRO A 150 -1.80 20.20 -5.29
C PRO A 150 -2.08 19.25 -6.45
N LYS A 151 -1.03 18.89 -7.20
CA LYS A 151 -1.14 18.06 -8.39
C LYS A 151 -0.77 16.62 -8.08
N VAL A 152 -1.21 15.72 -8.95
CA VAL A 152 -0.87 14.29 -8.88
C VAL A 152 -0.03 13.92 -10.09
N ALA A 153 1.16 13.39 -9.84
CA ALA A 153 2.02 12.80 -10.85
C ALA A 153 2.08 11.28 -10.68
N PHE A 154 2.15 10.57 -11.81
CA PHE A 154 2.34 9.13 -11.85
C PHE A 154 3.69 8.85 -12.46
N GLY A 155 4.57 8.15 -11.73
CA GLY A 155 5.90 7.86 -12.24
C GLY A 155 6.70 6.93 -11.35
N PRO A 156 7.87 6.48 -11.80
CA PRO A 156 8.75 5.64 -11.01
C PRO A 156 9.32 6.36 -9.78
N ILE A 157 9.49 5.61 -8.70
CA ILE A 157 10.14 6.07 -7.46
C ILE A 157 11.38 5.22 -7.22
N ALA A 158 12.52 5.85 -6.90
CA ALA A 158 13.76 5.14 -6.56
C ALA A 158 13.95 5.10 -5.04
N VAL A 159 14.30 3.91 -4.54
CA VAL A 159 14.26 3.59 -3.11
C VAL A 159 15.57 2.99 -2.63
N GLY A 160 15.98 3.42 -1.45
CA GLY A 160 17.08 2.83 -0.71
C GLY A 160 17.25 3.49 0.65
N ASP A 161 17.99 2.84 1.53
CA ASP A 161 18.23 3.27 2.91
C ASP A 161 19.26 4.42 3.01
N VAL A 162 19.16 5.42 2.12
CA VAL A 162 20.00 6.63 2.10
C VAL A 162 19.12 7.85 1.80
N VAL A 163 19.23 8.87 2.65
CA VAL A 163 18.64 10.18 2.38
C VAL A 163 19.44 10.86 1.28
N LEU A 164 18.84 11.03 0.10
CA LEU A 164 19.45 11.77 -1.00
C LEU A 164 19.21 13.26 -0.83
N ASP A 165 20.28 14.00 -0.49
CA ASP A 165 20.25 15.46 -0.34
C ASP A 165 21.35 16.11 -1.18
N SER A 166 21.43 15.75 -2.47
CA SER A 166 22.43 16.27 -3.40
C SER A 166 22.03 16.00 -4.85
N THR A 167 22.37 16.92 -5.75
CA THR A 167 22.26 16.71 -7.20
C THR A 167 23.55 16.19 -7.84
N THR A 168 24.66 16.20 -7.11
CA THR A 168 25.99 15.90 -7.67
C THR A 168 26.74 14.83 -6.91
N SER A 169 26.15 14.20 -5.89
CA SER A 169 26.74 13.04 -5.23
C SER A 169 26.83 11.85 -6.20
N ASP A 170 27.70 10.89 -5.88
CA ASP A 170 27.80 9.65 -6.68
C ASP A 170 26.47 8.89 -6.73
N LEU A 171 25.68 8.97 -5.66
CA LEU A 171 24.33 8.40 -5.63
C LEU A 171 23.39 9.16 -6.58
N ALA A 172 23.41 10.51 -6.55
CA ALA A 172 22.59 11.32 -7.45
C ALA A 172 22.89 11.00 -8.92
N ARG A 173 24.17 10.99 -9.29
CA ARG A 173 24.61 10.64 -10.65
C ARG A 173 24.17 9.22 -11.04
N ARG A 174 24.32 8.26 -10.13
CA ARG A 174 23.89 6.87 -10.38
C ARG A 174 22.38 6.76 -10.61
N ILE A 175 21.58 7.50 -9.84
CA ILE A 175 20.12 7.58 -10.06
C ILE A 175 19.82 8.19 -11.43
N ASP A 176 20.47 9.30 -11.76
CA ASP A 176 20.28 10.00 -13.05
C ASP A 176 20.76 9.17 -14.26
N GLU A 177 21.77 8.31 -14.10
CA GLU A 177 22.31 7.47 -15.18
C GLU A 177 21.56 6.14 -15.35
N SER A 178 21.18 5.50 -14.24
CA SER A 178 20.67 4.12 -14.24
C SER A 178 19.16 4.01 -13.99
N TYR A 179 18.53 5.06 -13.45
CA TYR A 179 17.12 5.10 -13.05
C TYR A 179 16.47 6.41 -13.49
N ASN A 180 16.84 6.87 -14.69
CA ASN A 180 16.58 8.21 -15.22
C ASN A 180 15.10 8.56 -15.48
N ASP A 181 14.20 7.59 -15.39
CA ASP A 181 12.75 7.77 -15.44
C ASP A 181 12.14 8.07 -14.05
N THR A 182 12.94 8.02 -12.98
CA THR A 182 12.49 8.31 -11.61
C THR A 182 12.09 9.76 -11.41
N ILE A 183 10.95 9.98 -10.76
CA ILE A 183 10.45 11.33 -10.44
C ILE A 183 10.54 11.67 -8.95
N ALA A 184 10.72 10.69 -8.07
CA ALA A 184 10.87 10.90 -6.62
C ALA A 184 11.78 9.85 -5.98
N VAL A 185 12.32 10.16 -4.80
CA VAL A 185 13.18 9.29 -3.99
C VAL A 185 12.66 9.18 -2.55
N GLU A 186 12.74 7.98 -1.98
CA GLU A 186 12.30 7.66 -0.61
C GLU A 186 13.02 6.40 -0.08
N MET A 187 12.62 5.87 1.08
CA MET A 187 13.43 4.93 1.86
C MET A 187 12.74 3.60 2.24
N GLU A 188 11.47 3.37 1.88
CA GLU A 188 10.71 2.19 2.35
C GLU A 188 10.10 1.36 1.22
N GLY A 189 9.66 2.01 0.15
CA GLY A 189 8.78 1.43 -0.88
C GLY A 189 9.28 0.13 -1.46
N SER A 190 10.59 -0.05 -1.70
CA SER A 190 11.11 -1.30 -2.25
C SER A 190 10.98 -2.48 -1.29
N GLY A 191 11.09 -2.25 0.03
CA GLY A 191 10.86 -3.31 1.02
C GLY A 191 9.39 -3.73 1.05
N PHE A 192 8.50 -2.75 1.08
CA PHE A 192 7.06 -2.93 1.03
C PHE A 192 6.60 -3.65 -0.25
N THR A 193 7.00 -3.19 -1.43
CA THR A 193 6.62 -3.84 -2.70
C THR A 193 7.27 -5.21 -2.84
N HIS A 194 8.48 -5.41 -2.33
CA HIS A 194 9.12 -6.72 -2.38
C HIS A 194 8.39 -7.75 -1.53
N ALA A 195 8.01 -7.40 -0.29
CA ALA A 195 7.21 -8.26 0.58
C ALA A 195 5.88 -8.62 -0.10
N ALA A 196 5.14 -7.63 -0.58
CA ALA A 196 3.89 -7.85 -1.30
C ALA A 196 4.03 -8.77 -2.53
N ALA A 197 5.11 -8.62 -3.30
CA ALA A 197 5.38 -9.48 -4.45
C ALA A 197 5.67 -10.94 -4.06
N LEU A 198 6.31 -11.19 -2.92
CA LEU A 198 6.52 -12.54 -2.38
C LEU A 198 5.24 -13.12 -1.76
N SER A 199 4.28 -12.27 -1.45
CA SER A 199 3.03 -12.60 -0.78
C SER A 199 1.86 -12.77 -1.74
N ASP A 200 2.00 -13.71 -2.69
CA ASP A 200 0.99 -14.02 -3.72
C ASP A 200 0.51 -12.79 -4.51
N GLN A 201 1.44 -11.86 -4.79
CA GLN A 201 1.15 -10.63 -5.52
C GLN A 201 0.06 -9.78 -4.85
N LEU A 202 0.16 -9.62 -3.53
CA LEU A 202 -0.75 -8.78 -2.75
C LEU A 202 -0.87 -7.40 -3.42
N PRO A 203 -2.11 -6.93 -3.70
CA PRO A 203 -2.27 -5.66 -4.39
C PRO A 203 -1.81 -4.48 -3.53
N VAL A 204 -0.75 -3.81 -3.98
CA VAL A 204 -0.16 -2.65 -3.34
C VAL A 204 -0.20 -1.38 -4.18
N ALA A 205 -0.17 -0.23 -3.51
CA ALA A 205 0.15 1.09 -4.05
C ALA A 205 1.15 1.84 -3.16
N VAL A 206 1.95 2.73 -3.76
CA VAL A 206 2.87 3.63 -3.03
C VAL A 206 2.48 5.06 -3.37
N VAL A 207 2.15 5.85 -2.34
CA VAL A 207 1.67 7.22 -2.47
C VAL A 207 2.58 8.12 -1.63
N ARG A 208 3.22 9.09 -2.29
CA ARG A 208 4.19 10.00 -1.67
C ARG A 208 3.79 11.45 -1.85
N GLY A 209 3.91 12.25 -0.80
CA GLY A 209 3.86 13.70 -0.89
C GLY A 209 5.27 14.26 -1.04
N ILE A 210 5.47 15.25 -1.90
CA ILE A 210 6.79 15.85 -2.08
C ILE A 210 7.08 16.86 -0.96
N SER A 211 8.04 16.52 -0.07
CA SER A 211 8.45 17.35 1.06
C SER A 211 9.67 18.21 0.80
N ASP A 212 10.54 17.80 -0.13
CA ASP A 212 11.75 18.52 -0.53
C ASP A 212 12.15 18.17 -1.97
N ARG A 213 13.25 18.74 -2.47
CA ARG A 213 13.74 18.57 -3.85
C ARG A 213 14.92 17.59 -3.99
N ALA A 214 15.33 16.92 -2.92
CA ALA A 214 16.48 16.00 -2.90
C ALA A 214 17.75 16.59 -3.56
N ASP A 215 17.95 17.91 -3.47
CA ASP A 215 18.95 18.66 -4.23
C ASP A 215 20.06 19.28 -3.38
N GLY A 216 20.03 19.06 -2.05
CA GLY A 216 20.96 19.67 -1.11
C GLY A 216 20.49 20.99 -0.54
N THR A 217 19.34 21.54 -0.99
CA THR A 217 18.81 22.78 -0.42
C THR A 217 17.90 22.54 0.77
N LYS A 218 17.63 21.29 1.15
CA LYS A 218 16.64 20.94 2.19
C LYS A 218 16.83 21.79 3.43
N ARG A 219 18.04 21.86 4.00
CA ARG A 219 18.32 22.68 5.21
C ARG A 219 18.09 24.18 5.04
N ALA A 220 18.25 24.71 3.83
CA ALA A 220 18.09 26.14 3.54
C ALA A 220 16.66 26.53 3.15
N THR A 221 15.87 25.56 2.67
CA THR A 221 14.51 25.75 2.17
C THR A 221 13.46 25.03 3.02
N ASP A 222 13.87 24.32 4.07
CA ASP A 222 12.96 23.64 4.99
C ASP A 222 12.12 24.69 5.68
N ARG A 223 10.86 24.74 5.29
CA ARG A 223 9.82 25.37 6.09
C ARG A 223 9.29 24.27 6.99
N GLU A 224 9.08 24.58 8.27
CA GLU A 224 8.55 23.63 9.26
C GLU A 224 7.30 22.88 8.75
N ASP A 225 6.53 23.51 7.85
CA ASP A 225 5.29 22.96 7.32
C ASP A 225 5.42 22.06 6.07
N ASN A 226 6.59 21.98 5.41
CA ASN A 226 6.70 21.25 4.14
C ASN A 226 6.36 19.75 4.27
N GLN A 227 6.92 19.10 5.31
CA GLN A 227 6.67 17.68 5.56
C GLN A 227 5.21 17.42 6.00
N PRO A 228 4.62 18.19 6.94
CA PRO A 228 3.18 18.10 7.23
C PRO A 228 2.28 18.31 6.01
N ILE A 229 2.55 19.29 5.15
CA ILE A 229 1.78 19.54 3.92
C ILE A 229 1.87 18.34 2.97
N ALA A 230 3.07 17.82 2.76
CA ALA A 230 3.31 16.65 1.92
C ALA A 230 2.59 15.41 2.47
N ALA A 231 2.73 15.12 3.76
CA ALA A 231 2.09 14.00 4.43
C ALA A 231 0.55 14.08 4.33
N ARG A 232 -0.03 15.26 4.62
CA ARG A 232 -1.46 15.53 4.48
C ARG A 232 -1.97 15.24 3.07
N ASN A 233 -1.30 15.78 2.05
CA ASN A 233 -1.76 15.62 0.66
C ASN A 233 -1.63 14.16 0.20
N ALA A 234 -0.58 13.46 0.61
CA ALA A 234 -0.40 12.03 0.35
C ALA A 234 -1.49 11.19 1.02
N ALA A 235 -1.78 11.46 2.29
CA ALA A 235 -2.84 10.81 3.05
C ALA A 235 -4.20 11.02 2.40
N ALA A 236 -4.56 12.28 2.08
CA ALA A 236 -5.81 12.63 1.40
C ALA A 236 -6.00 11.86 0.09
N PHE A 237 -4.94 11.76 -0.74
CA PHE A 237 -5.01 10.98 -1.97
C PHE A 237 -5.15 9.47 -1.70
N ALA A 238 -4.41 8.93 -0.73
CA ALA A 238 -4.45 7.51 -0.39
C ALA A 238 -5.81 7.08 0.17
N VAL A 239 -6.44 7.90 1.04
CA VAL A 239 -7.78 7.62 1.55
C VAL A 239 -8.85 7.79 0.48
N ALA A 240 -8.68 8.74 -0.45
CA ALA A 240 -9.54 8.85 -1.61
C ALA A 240 -9.47 7.59 -2.48
N LEU A 241 -8.27 7.02 -2.67
CA LEU A 241 -8.09 5.74 -3.35
C LEU A 241 -8.77 4.61 -2.58
N ALA A 242 -8.57 4.51 -1.26
CA ALA A 242 -9.21 3.51 -0.41
C ALA A 242 -10.74 3.55 -0.54
N ALA A 243 -11.34 4.74 -0.56
CA ALA A 243 -12.79 4.93 -0.71
C ALA A 243 -13.35 4.40 -2.04
N THR A 244 -12.53 4.31 -3.09
CA THR A 244 -12.96 3.74 -4.39
C THR A 244 -12.91 2.22 -4.45
N LEU A 245 -12.22 1.58 -3.50
CA LEU A 245 -12.11 0.13 -3.44
C LEU A 245 -13.38 -0.46 -2.85
N GLU A 246 -13.70 -1.70 -3.22
CA GLU A 246 -14.88 -2.38 -2.69
C GLU A 246 -14.80 -2.41 -1.15
N PRO A 247 -15.87 -1.98 -0.46
CA PRO A 247 -15.92 -2.05 0.99
C PRO A 247 -15.81 -3.51 1.43
N GLU A 248 -15.41 -3.72 2.67
CA GLU A 248 -15.43 -5.05 3.24
C GLU A 248 -16.88 -5.57 3.17
N ALA A 249 -17.08 -6.71 2.49
CA ALA A 249 -18.35 -7.42 2.63
C ALA A 249 -18.55 -7.64 4.13
N PRO A 250 -19.72 -7.31 4.72
CA PRO A 250 -19.96 -7.48 6.15
C PRO A 250 -19.53 -8.90 6.49
N GLY A 251 -18.50 -9.00 7.34
CA GLY A 251 -17.86 -10.25 7.65
C GLY A 251 -18.94 -11.25 8.01
N ASN A 252 -19.08 -12.29 7.18
CA ASN A 252 -19.66 -13.52 7.64
C ASN A 252 -18.68 -13.96 8.72
N SER A 253 -18.93 -13.56 9.97
CA SER A 253 -18.28 -14.16 11.12
C SER A 253 -18.39 -15.64 10.87
N GLY A 254 -17.25 -16.29 10.67
CA GLY A 254 -17.18 -17.70 10.35
C GLY A 254 -17.74 -18.50 11.51
N THR A 255 -19.07 -18.54 11.65
CA THR A 255 -19.71 -19.82 11.84
C THR A 255 -19.29 -20.61 10.62
N SER A 256 -18.26 -21.44 10.81
CA SER A 256 -18.13 -22.67 10.06
C SER A 256 -19.50 -23.33 10.13
N THR A 257 -20.37 -23.01 9.19
CA THR A 257 -21.44 -23.91 8.82
C THR A 257 -20.68 -25.07 8.23
N ALA A 258 -20.42 -26.05 9.09
CA ALA A 258 -19.87 -27.33 8.69
C ALA A 258 -20.62 -27.71 7.41
N ALA A 259 -19.87 -28.06 6.35
CA ALA A 259 -20.47 -28.55 5.12
C ALA A 259 -21.57 -29.54 5.54
N PRO A 260 -22.82 -29.39 5.05
CA PRO A 260 -23.91 -30.22 5.51
C PRO A 260 -23.47 -31.67 5.41
N ILE A 261 -23.50 -32.38 6.53
CA ILE A 261 -23.07 -33.78 6.58
C ILE A 261 -24.01 -34.55 5.66
N VAL A 262 -23.52 -34.92 4.47
CA VAL A 262 -24.27 -35.74 3.53
C VAL A 262 -24.15 -37.18 4.01
N HIS A 263 -25.18 -37.67 4.70
CA HIS A 263 -25.30 -39.08 5.02
C HIS A 263 -25.70 -39.85 3.76
N ASN A 264 -24.71 -40.42 3.08
CA ASN A 264 -24.96 -41.31 1.95
C ASN A 264 -25.02 -42.76 2.44
N ARG A 265 -26.20 -43.40 2.37
CA ARG A 265 -26.40 -44.79 2.77
C ARG A 265 -26.50 -45.66 1.52
N ASN A 266 -25.41 -46.35 1.19
CA ASN A 266 -25.44 -47.38 0.16
C ASN A 266 -25.96 -48.69 0.76
N ILE A 267 -27.02 -49.26 0.16
CA ILE A 267 -27.57 -50.55 0.56
C ILE A 267 -27.24 -51.55 -0.55
N ALA A 268 -26.28 -52.43 -0.31
CA ALA A 268 -26.04 -53.60 -1.15
C ALA A 268 -27.08 -54.69 -0.82
N ARG A 269 -27.62 -55.37 -1.82
CA ARG A 269 -28.52 -56.52 -1.66
C ARG A 269 -27.94 -57.74 -2.38
N ASP A 270 -28.39 -58.93 -1.98
CA ASP A 270 -27.96 -60.25 -2.48
C ASP A 270 -26.48 -60.60 -2.16
N ASN A 271 -25.83 -61.44 -2.99
CA ASN A 271 -24.44 -61.90 -2.82
C ASN A 271 -23.37 -60.83 -3.16
N ALA A 272 -23.64 -59.56 -2.89
CA ALA A 272 -22.72 -58.47 -3.19
C ALA A 272 -21.56 -58.41 -2.19
N HIS A 273 -20.32 -58.39 -2.68
CA HIS A 273 -19.11 -58.12 -1.89
C HIS A 273 -18.63 -56.69 -2.15
N VAL A 274 -18.39 -55.92 -1.10
CA VAL A 274 -17.98 -54.50 -1.19
C VAL A 274 -16.55 -54.38 -0.68
N ASP A 275 -15.59 -54.16 -1.58
CA ASP A 275 -14.16 -54.02 -1.21
C ASP A 275 -13.76 -52.57 -0.89
N GLN A 276 -14.21 -51.57 -1.66
CA GLN A 276 -13.91 -50.17 -1.39
C GLN A 276 -15.01 -49.23 -1.91
N GLN A 277 -15.35 -48.20 -1.13
CA GLN A 277 -16.34 -47.19 -1.49
C GLN A 277 -15.64 -45.86 -1.80
N ILE A 278 -15.72 -45.37 -3.04
CA ILE A 278 -15.20 -44.08 -3.49
C ILE A 278 -16.36 -43.28 -4.07
N GLY A 279 -16.65 -42.08 -3.52
CA GLY A 279 -17.73 -41.21 -3.98
C GLY A 279 -17.19 -39.90 -4.54
N VAL A 280 -17.66 -39.49 -5.72
CA VAL A 280 -17.40 -38.18 -6.31
C VAL A 280 -18.75 -37.54 -6.65
N ASN A 281 -18.97 -36.31 -6.19
CA ASN A 281 -20.24 -35.60 -6.38
C ASN A 281 -20.12 -34.61 -7.55
N PHE A 282 -20.89 -34.81 -8.61
CA PHE A 282 -21.01 -33.89 -9.73
C PHE A 282 -22.43 -33.34 -9.78
N GLY A 283 -22.67 -32.20 -9.15
CA GLY A 283 -23.96 -31.51 -9.21
C GLY A 283 -23.95 -30.14 -8.55
N SER A 284 -24.59 -29.15 -9.19
CA SER A 284 -24.82 -27.81 -8.63
C SER A 284 -25.93 -27.83 -7.58
N VAL A 285 -25.64 -27.29 -6.39
CA VAL A 285 -26.56 -27.22 -5.25
C VAL A 285 -27.54 -26.05 -5.46
N ASN A 286 -28.84 -26.32 -5.53
CA ASN A 286 -29.90 -25.30 -5.51
C ASN A 286 -30.61 -25.32 -4.15
N TRP A 287 -30.71 -24.16 -3.50
CA TRP A 287 -31.32 -24.01 -2.18
C TRP A 287 -32.71 -23.38 -2.31
N ASN A 288 -33.77 -24.11 -1.95
CA ASN A 288 -35.12 -23.55 -1.82
C ASN A 288 -35.37 -23.15 -0.36
N ARG A 289 -35.57 -21.84 -0.11
CA ARG A 289 -36.03 -21.32 1.19
C ARG A 289 -37.53 -21.56 1.36
N GLY A 290 -37.90 -22.56 2.14
CA GLY A 290 -39.28 -22.73 2.62
C GLY A 290 -39.61 -21.67 3.68
N ARG A 291 -40.71 -20.96 3.50
CA ARG A 291 -41.33 -20.09 4.52
C ARG A 291 -42.04 -20.98 5.55
N GLY A 292 -41.77 -20.73 6.82
CA GLY A 292 -42.54 -21.17 7.98
C GLY A 292 -42.46 -20.06 9.03
#